data_AF-A0A1H6WSH9-F1
#
_entry.id   AF-A0A1H6WSH9-F1
#
_cell.length_a   1.000
_cell.length_b   1.000
_cell.length_c   1.000
_cell.angle_alpha   90.00
_cell.angle_beta   90.00
_cell.angle_gamma   90.00
#
_symmetry.space_group_name_H-M   'P 1'
#
loop_
_entity.id
_entity.type
_entity.pdbx_description
1 polymer ?
#
loop_
_entity_poly.entity_id
_entity_poly.type
_entity_poly.pdbx_seq_one_letter_code
_entity_poly.pdbx_strand_id
1 'polypeptide(L)'
;MLVAEIARTTGPAGRFTRIPMADYVTALEEAQLPHDVIGLLRCLFTEMLDGRNASVRDGVLRTLGRRPREFGDQARATVVTDVRTPAVEQRNGNGRKL
;
A
#
# COMPACT_ATOMS: atom_id res chain seq x y z
N MET A 1 5.61 -9.83 12.75
CA MET A 1 5.75 -9.86 11.27
C MET A 1 4.96 -8.71 10.66
N LEU A 2 5.57 -7.83 9.87
CA LEU A 2 4.94 -6.63 9.27
C LEU A 2 4.22 -5.67 10.23
N VAL A 3 2.99 -5.97 10.69
CA VAL A 3 2.20 -5.11 11.59
C VAL A 3 3.00 -4.76 12.85
N ALA A 4 3.69 -5.75 13.43
CA ALA A 4 4.57 -5.52 14.57
C ALA A 4 5.82 -4.69 14.22
N GLU A 5 6.33 -4.75 12.99
CA GLU A 5 7.48 -3.92 12.56
C GLU A 5 7.02 -2.47 12.33
N ILE A 6 5.86 -2.28 11.71
CA ILE A 6 5.21 -0.98 11.56
C ILE A 6 4.93 -0.38 12.94
N ALA A 7 4.34 -1.15 13.87
CA ALA A 7 4.09 -0.75 15.26
C ALA A 7 5.34 -0.19 15.95
N ARG A 8 6.46 -0.90 15.79
CA ARG A 8 7.75 -0.50 16.37
C ARG A 8 8.23 0.86 15.84
N THR A 9 7.84 1.21 14.62
CA THR A 9 8.29 2.43 13.95
C THR A 9 7.29 3.60 14.00
N THR A 10 5.99 3.35 14.18
CA THR A 10 4.94 4.39 14.03
C THR A 10 4.03 4.59 15.26
N GLY A 11 4.19 3.83 16.36
CA GLY A 11 3.29 3.87 17.53
C GLY A 11 2.34 2.66 17.60
N PRO A 12 1.35 2.61 18.52
CA PRO A 12 0.52 1.43 18.72
C PRO A 12 -0.13 1.01 17.38
N ALA A 13 0.32 -0.11 16.82
CA ALA A 13 -0.22 -0.56 15.54
C ALA A 13 -1.68 -0.94 15.72
N GLY A 14 -2.53 -0.37 14.86
CA GLY A 14 -3.87 -0.88 14.67
C GLY A 14 -3.85 -2.38 14.37
N ARG A 15 -4.91 -3.06 14.78
CA ARG A 15 -5.08 -4.49 14.45
C ARG A 15 -5.31 -4.62 12.95
N PHE A 16 -4.59 -5.56 12.32
CA PHE A 16 -4.93 -5.94 10.95
C PHE A 16 -6.27 -6.67 10.95
N THR A 17 -7.23 -6.11 10.22
CA THR A 17 -8.54 -6.70 10.00
C THR A 17 -8.71 -6.91 8.51
N ARG A 18 -9.09 -8.12 8.12
CA ARG A 18 -9.44 -8.43 6.73
C ARG A 18 -10.84 -7.88 6.46
N ILE A 19 -10.99 -7.14 5.37
CA ILE A 19 -12.29 -6.67 4.88
C ILE A 19 -12.65 -7.39 3.57
N PRO A 20 -13.95 -7.56 3.27
CA PRO A 20 -14.41 -8.01 1.96
C PRO A 20 -13.94 -7.07 0.85
N MET A 21 -13.72 -7.62 -0.35
CA MET A 21 -13.27 -6.83 -1.50
C MET A 21 -14.32 -5.80 -1.92
N ALA A 22 -15.61 -6.11 -1.81
CA ALA A 22 -16.70 -5.18 -2.13
C ALA A 22 -16.62 -3.93 -1.24
N ASP A 23 -16.48 -4.11 0.07
CA ASP A 23 -16.35 -3.00 1.03
C ASP A 23 -15.11 -2.14 0.75
N TYR A 24 -14.00 -2.76 0.31
CA TYR A 24 -12.81 -2.02 -0.09
C TYR A 24 -13.03 -1.20 -1.36
N VAL A 25 -13.73 -1.73 -2.38
CA VAL A 25 -14.08 -0.96 -3.60
C VAL A 25 -14.96 0.24 -3.24
N THR A 26 -16.03 0.02 -2.45
CA THR A 26 -16.93 1.09 -2.03
C THR A 26 -16.17 2.22 -1.34
N ALA A 27 -15.27 1.89 -0.41
CA ALA A 27 -14.46 2.90 0.28
C ALA A 27 -13.54 3.70 -0.66
N LEU A 28 -13.01 3.07 -1.72
CA LEU A 28 -12.17 3.76 -2.72
C LEU A 28 -13.00 4.66 -3.65
N GLU A 29 -14.22 4.24 -3.98
CA GLU A 29 -15.19 5.05 -4.75
C GLU A 29 -15.64 6.28 -3.95
N GLU A 30 -15.94 6.11 -2.66
CA GLU A 30 -16.24 7.22 -1.73
C GLU A 30 -15.06 8.19 -1.59
N ALA A 31 -13.83 7.67 -1.64
CA ALA A 31 -12.61 8.48 -1.69
C ALA A 31 -12.34 9.11 -3.06
N GLN A 32 -13.23 8.90 -4.04
CA GLN A 32 -13.19 9.46 -5.39
C GLN A 32 -11.92 9.14 -6.18
N LEU A 33 -11.37 7.94 -5.97
CA LEU A 33 -10.26 7.48 -6.81
C LEU A 33 -10.73 7.22 -8.26
N PRO A 34 -9.87 7.46 -9.25
CA PRO A 34 -10.14 7.08 -10.63
C PRO A 34 -10.49 5.59 -10.79
N HIS A 35 -11.46 5.28 -11.65
CA HIS A 35 -11.96 3.92 -11.85
C HIS A 35 -10.89 2.92 -12.33
N ASP A 36 -9.92 3.38 -13.11
CA ASP A 36 -8.77 2.59 -13.55
C ASP A 36 -7.88 2.20 -12.37
N VAL A 37 -7.64 3.11 -11.43
CA VAL A 37 -6.90 2.82 -10.19
C VAL A 37 -7.65 1.83 -9.32
N ILE A 38 -8.96 1.99 -9.16
CA ILE A 38 -9.81 1.04 -8.41
C ILE A 38 -9.78 -0.35 -9.07
N GLY A 39 -9.87 -0.39 -10.40
CA GLY A 39 -9.77 -1.62 -11.19
C GLY A 39 -8.43 -2.34 -10.99
N LEU A 40 -7.33 -1.59 -11.01
CA LEU A 40 -5.98 -2.10 -10.75
C LEU A 40 -5.88 -2.68 -9.33
N LEU A 41 -6.33 -1.94 -8.31
CA LEU A 41 -6.26 -2.39 -6.92
C LEU A 41 -7.09 -3.66 -6.70
N ARG A 42 -8.28 -3.74 -7.29
CA ARG A 42 -9.09 -4.96 -7.27
C ARG A 42 -8.33 -6.14 -7.87
N CYS A 43 -7.83 -6.01 -9.10
CA CYS A 43 -7.06 -7.06 -9.78
C CYS A 43 -5.85 -7.50 -8.92
N LEU A 44 -5.08 -6.54 -8.38
CA LEU A 44 -3.92 -6.82 -7.55
C LEU A 44 -4.29 -7.69 -6.34
N PHE A 45 -5.36 -7.36 -5.61
CA PHE A 45 -5.74 -8.06 -4.38
C PHE A 45 -6.50 -9.37 -4.62
N THR A 46 -7.18 -9.54 -5.75
CA THR A 46 -7.96 -10.76 -6.02
C THR A 46 -7.24 -11.77 -6.90
N GLU A 47 -6.40 -11.31 -7.82
CA GLU A 47 -5.78 -12.17 -8.84
C GLU A 47 -4.27 -12.35 -8.61
N MET A 48 -3.58 -11.29 -8.19
CA MET A 48 -2.12 -11.31 -8.08
C MET A 48 -1.64 -11.67 -6.67
N LEU A 49 -2.31 -11.19 -5.62
CA LEU A 49 -1.97 -11.46 -4.22
C LEU A 49 -2.79 -12.62 -3.63
N ASP A 50 -3.16 -13.59 -4.48
CA ASP A 50 -3.88 -14.82 -4.11
C ASP A 50 -3.02 -15.84 -3.33
N GLY A 51 -1.74 -15.53 -3.11
CA GLY A 51 -0.77 -16.37 -2.40
C GLY A 51 0.25 -17.05 -3.32
N ARG A 52 0.02 -17.12 -4.64
CA ARG A 52 1.01 -17.69 -5.59
C ARG A 52 2.34 -16.93 -5.57
N ASN A 53 2.31 -15.65 -5.19
CA ASN A 53 3.48 -14.78 -5.10
C ASN A 53 4.10 -14.68 -3.69
N ALA A 54 3.69 -15.54 -2.73
CA ALA A 54 4.13 -15.44 -1.33
C ALA A 54 5.46 -16.14 -1.02
N SER A 55 6.05 -16.88 -1.97
CA SER A 55 7.30 -17.62 -1.75
C SER A 55 8.53 -16.85 -2.24
N VAL A 56 9.57 -16.81 -1.41
CA VAL A 56 10.86 -16.23 -1.80
C VAL A 56 11.53 -17.13 -2.84
N ARG A 57 12.04 -16.51 -3.90
CA ARG A 57 12.82 -17.16 -4.96
C ARG A 57 14.18 -16.50 -5.11
N ASP A 58 15.12 -17.23 -5.69
CA ASP A 58 16.52 -16.80 -5.86
C ASP A 58 16.76 -15.88 -7.07
N GLY A 59 15.71 -15.56 -7.85
CA GLY A 59 15.83 -14.83 -9.11
C GLY A 59 16.55 -13.48 -9.00
N VAL A 60 16.37 -12.75 -7.89
CA VAL A 60 17.09 -11.49 -7.62
C VAL A 60 18.61 -11.75 -7.49
N LEU A 61 19.00 -12.78 -6.74
CA LEU A 61 20.40 -13.15 -6.57
C LEU A 61 21.03 -13.58 -7.88
N ARG A 62 20.35 -14.42 -8.66
CA ARG A 62 20.88 -14.90 -9.95
C ARG A 62 21.00 -13.81 -11.01
N THR A 63 20.10 -12.83 -11.00
CA THR A 63 20.04 -11.78 -12.04
C THR A 63 20.94 -10.59 -11.69
N LEU A 64 20.96 -10.17 -10.42
CA LEU A 64 21.63 -8.95 -9.99
C LEU A 64 22.89 -9.20 -9.14
N GLY A 65 23.24 -10.45 -8.86
CA GLY A 65 24.42 -10.82 -8.06
C GLY A 65 24.35 -10.41 -6.58
N ARG A 66 23.21 -9.90 -6.10
CA ARG A 66 22.99 -9.46 -4.72
C ARG A 66 21.72 -10.08 -4.15
N ARG A 67 21.69 -10.30 -2.84
CA ARG A 67 20.47 -10.77 -2.17
C ARG A 67 19.36 -9.70 -2.23
N PRO A 68 18.08 -10.12 -2.33
CA PRO A 68 16.97 -9.20 -2.11
C PRO A 68 17.08 -8.56 -0.73
N ARG A 69 16.67 -7.30 -0.63
CA ARG A 69 16.62 -6.59 0.65
C ARG A 69 15.51 -7.19 1.50
N GLU A 70 15.79 -7.41 2.78
CA GLU A 70 14.77 -7.83 3.74
C GLU A 70 13.75 -6.71 3.97
N PHE A 71 12.48 -7.08 4.13
CA PHE A 71 11.41 -6.08 4.28
C PHE A 71 11.63 -5.18 5.51
N GLY A 72 12.15 -5.71 6.62
CA GLY A 72 12.43 -4.93 7.83
C GLY A 72 13.48 -3.83 7.60
N ASP A 73 14.52 -4.13 6.81
CA ASP A 73 15.54 -3.15 6.45
C ASP A 73 14.97 -2.05 5.55
N GLN A 74 14.02 -2.40 4.67
CA GLN A 74 13.30 -1.40 3.87
C GLN A 74 12.39 -0.53 4.73
N ALA A 75 11.61 -1.12 5.64
CA ALA A 75 10.70 -0.39 6.52
C ALA A 75 11.44 0.66 7.36
N ARG A 76 12.61 0.30 7.92
CA ARG A 76 13.47 1.22 8.68
C ARG A 76 14.01 2.38 7.83
N ALA A 77 14.34 2.12 6.57
CA ALA A 77 14.81 3.17 5.66
C ALA A 77 13.70 4.15 5.25
N THR A 78 12.47 3.67 5.05
CA THR A 78 11.33 4.52 4.64
C THR A 78 10.86 5.46 5.76
N VAL A 79 10.97 5.08 7.03
CA VAL A 79 10.59 5.94 8.18
C VAL A 79 11.39 7.25 8.22
N VAL A 80 12.57 7.27 7.61
CA VAL A 80 13.41 8.48 7.49
C VAL A 80 12.89 9.42 6.39
N THR A 81 12.04 8.93 5.49
CA THR A 81 11.41 9.72 4.42
C THR A 81 9.94 9.93 4.77
N ASP A 82 9.60 11.06 5.40
CA ASP A 82 8.21 11.46 5.70
C ASP A 82 7.45 11.71 4.38
N VAL A 83 7.08 10.66 3.66
CA VAL A 83 6.07 10.70 2.59
C VAL A 83 4.71 10.77 3.27
N ARG A 84 4.42 11.94 3.82
CA ARG A 84 3.06 12.33 4.15
C ARG A 84 2.50 12.98 2.90
N THR A 85 1.67 12.27 2.15
CA THR A 85 0.91 12.87 1.05
C THR A 85 0.06 14.01 1.63
N PRO A 86 0.16 15.25 1.14
CA PRO A 86 -0.78 16.29 1.54
C PRO A 86 -2.19 15.90 1.09
N ALA A 87 -3.19 16.31 1.88
CA ALA A 87 -4.60 16.01 1.64
C ALA A 87 -5.00 16.33 0.19
N VAL A 88 -5.79 15.45 -0.42
CA VAL A 88 -6.43 15.68 -1.71
C VAL A 88 -7.30 16.94 -1.55
N GLU A 89 -6.86 18.04 -2.14
CA GLU A 89 -7.63 19.28 -2.18
C GLU A 89 -8.83 19.06 -3.10
N GLN A 90 -9.99 18.84 -2.48
CA GLN A 90 -11.27 18.77 -3.15
C GLN A 90 -11.59 20.15 -3.71
N ARG A 91 -11.23 20.37 -4.98
CA ARG A 91 -11.62 21.56 -5.73
C ARG A 91 -13.13 21.49 -5.99
N ASN A 92 -13.90 22.04 -5.05
CA ASN A 92 -15.32 22.28 -5.23
C ASN A 92 -15.53 23.17 -6.45
N GLY A 93 -16.41 22.70 -7.35
CA GLY A 93 -16.65 23.23 -8.69
C GLY A 93 -17.36 24.57 -8.75
N ASN A 94 -16.82 25.61 -8.10
CA ASN A 94 -17.24 26.97 -8.36
C ASN A 94 -16.03 27.92 -8.33
N GLY A 95 -15.58 28.34 -9.51
CA GLY A 95 -14.39 29.16 -9.70
C GLY A 95 -14.48 30.58 -9.15
N ARG A 96 -14.51 30.75 -7.82
CA ARG A 96 -14.29 32.04 -7.18
C ARG A 96 -13.29 31.91 -6.03
N LYS A 97 -12.13 32.56 -6.21
CA LYS A 97 -11.17 32.88 -5.16
C LYS A 97 -11.80 33.92 -4.23
N LEU A 98 -11.74 33.67 -2.93
CA LEU A 98 -11.54 34.69 -1.90
C LEU A 98 -10.37 34.22 -1.05
#